data_AF-A0A7K2M8Y0-F1
#
_entry.id   AF-A0A7K2M8Y0-F1
#
_cell.length_a   1.000
_cell.length_b   1.000
_cell.length_c   1.000
_cell.angle_alpha   90.00
_cell.angle_beta   90.00
_cell.angle_gamma   90.00
#
_symmetry.space_group_name_H-M   'P 1'
#
loop_
_entity.id
_entity.type
_entity.pdbx_description
1 polymer ?
#
loop_
_entity_poly.entity_id
_entity_poly.type
_entity_poly.pdbx_seq_one_letter_code
_entity_poly.pdbx_strand_id
1 'polypeptide(L)' 'MSAPTPAPGDDRPREGYYPDPSIPGYVRYWNGASWVPGTSRPAPADGEPLSPPPGV' A
#
# COMPACT_ATOMS: atom_id res chain seq x y z
N MET A 1 26.21 -14.82 19.20
CA MET A 1 26.05 -14.54 17.76
C MET A 1 24.55 -14.61 17.47
N SER A 2 23.89 -13.47 17.29
CA SER A 2 22.45 -13.43 17.02
C SER A 2 22.25 -13.40 15.50
N ALA A 3 21.33 -14.25 15.02
CA ALA A 3 21.11 -14.57 13.62
C ALA A 3 20.99 -13.32 12.71
N PRO A 4 21.42 -13.41 11.43
CA PRO A 4 21.23 -12.32 10.49
C PRO A 4 19.73 -12.04 10.33
N THR A 5 19.37 -10.78 10.54
CA THR A 5 18.04 -10.22 10.27
C THR A 5 17.54 -10.70 8.90
N PRO A 6 16.26 -11.14 8.77
CA PRO A 6 15.71 -11.47 7.48
C PRO A 6 15.90 -10.27 6.53
N ALA A 7 16.40 -10.54 5.32
CA ALA A 7 16.68 -9.51 4.34
C ALA A 7 15.40 -8.70 4.07
N PRO A 8 15.40 -7.36 4.23
CA PRO A 8 14.21 -6.52 4.03
C PRO A 8 13.95 -6.29 2.53
N GLY A 9 13.91 -7.38 1.75
CA GLY A 9 13.99 -7.33 0.29
C GLY A 9 12.81 -7.92 -0.46
N ASP A 10 12.12 -8.93 0.09
CA ASP A 10 11.08 -9.68 -0.63
C ASP A 10 9.64 -9.27 -0.26
N ASP A 11 9.46 -8.58 0.88
CA ASP A 11 8.17 -8.05 1.32
C ASP A 11 7.84 -6.69 0.67
N ARG A 12 8.39 -6.42 -0.51
CA ARG A 12 8.00 -5.20 -1.23
C ARG A 12 6.52 -5.34 -1.55
N PRO A 13 5.66 -4.42 -1.08
CA PRO A 13 4.25 -4.49 -1.38
C PRO A 13 4.09 -4.60 -2.90
N ARG A 14 3.29 -5.56 -3.37
CA ARG A 14 2.88 -5.59 -4.77
C ARG A 14 2.11 -4.32 -5.08
N GLU A 15 2.08 -3.92 -6.34
CA GLU A 15 1.23 -2.81 -6.74
C GLU A 15 -0.22 -3.03 -6.27
N GLY A 16 -0.82 -2.01 -5.68
CA GLY A 16 -2.10 -2.16 -4.99
C GLY A 16 -2.37 -1.06 -3.98
N TYR A 17 -3.55 -1.12 -3.35
CA TYR A 17 -3.94 -0.19 -2.31
C TYR A 17 -3.59 -0.73 -0.92
N TYR A 18 -2.96 0.12 -0.12
CA TYR A 18 -2.55 -0.19 1.25
C TYR A 18 -2.94 0.95 2.19
N PRO A 19 -3.03 0.71 3.51
CA PRO A 19 -3.32 1.76 4.49
C PRO A 19 -2.34 2.93 4.40
N ASP A 20 -2.84 4.17 4.35
CA ASP A 20 -2.02 5.38 4.36
C ASP A 20 -1.53 5.64 5.80
N PRO A 21 -0.21 5.56 6.07
CA PRO A 21 0.31 5.81 7.42
C PRO A 21 0.15 7.28 7.85
N SER A 22 -0.12 8.18 6.91
CA SER A 22 -0.25 9.63 7.15
C SER A 22 -1.67 10.01 7.59
N ILE A 23 -2.67 9.23 7.17
CA ILE A 23 -4.09 9.53 7.40
C ILE A 23 -4.80 8.24 7.87
N PRO A 24 -5.15 8.14 9.15
CA PRO A 24 -5.90 7.00 9.66
C PRO A 24 -7.22 6.80 8.90
N GLY A 25 -7.53 5.56 8.53
CA GLY A 25 -8.75 5.22 7.79
C GLY A 25 -8.72 5.60 6.31
N TYR A 26 -7.55 5.91 5.74
CA TYR A 26 -7.35 6.10 4.31
C TYR A 26 -6.45 4.99 3.75
N VAL A 27 -6.55 4.77 2.43
CA VAL A 27 -5.64 3.93 1.66
C VAL A 27 -4.99 4.74 0.56
N ARG A 28 -3.79 4.35 0.17
CA ARG A 28 -3.03 4.96 -0.93
C ARG A 28 -2.54 3.88 -1.88
N TYR A 29 -2.38 4.22 -3.16
CA TYR A 29 -1.86 3.30 -4.15
C TYR A 29 -0.33 3.24 -4.11
N TRP A 30 0.19 2.02 -4.00
CA TRP A 30 1.60 1.68 -4.19
C TRP A 30 1.77 1.13 -5.61
N ASN A 31 2.76 1.61 -6.35
CA ASN A 31 3.01 1.18 -7.74
C ASN A 31 4.13 0.13 -7.86
N GLY A 32 4.54 -0.50 -6.76
CA GLY A 32 5.69 -1.41 -6.73
C GLY A 32 7.03 -0.73 -6.39
N ALA A 33 7.12 0.60 -6.53
CA ALA A 33 8.34 1.37 -6.27
C ALA A 33 8.13 2.56 -5.33
N SER A 34 6.95 3.19 -5.33
CA SER A 34 6.64 4.40 -4.58
C SER A 34 5.13 4.56 -4.38
N TRP A 35 4.75 5.35 -3.38
CA TRP A 35 3.36 5.78 -3.17
C TRP A 35 2.96 6.83 -4.20
N VAL A 36 1.90 6.59 -4.96
CA VAL A 36 1.44 7.52 -6.00
C VAL A 36 0.73 8.73 -5.36
N PRO A 37 1.18 9.98 -5.60
CA PRO A 37 0.47 11.18 -5.11
C PRO A 37 -0.94 11.30 -5.70
N GLY A 38 -1.88 11.85 -4.93
CA GLY A 38 -3.27 12.03 -5.40
C GLY A 38 -4.12 10.76 -5.44
N THR A 39 -3.58 9.62 -5.00
CA THR A 39 -4.32 8.34 -4.91
C THR A 39 -4.84 8.00 -3.52
N SER A 40 -4.55 8.86 -2.52
CA SER A 40 -5.09 8.69 -1.17
C SER A 40 -6.60 8.86 -1.20
N ARG A 41 -7.32 7.83 -0.76
CA ARG A 41 -8.79 7.81 -0.68
C ARG A 41 -9.23 7.16 0.63
N PRO A 42 -10.44 7.43 1.12
CA PRO A 42 -10.97 6.76 2.31
C PRO A 42 -10.85 5.24 2.14
N ALA A 43 -10.41 4.56 3.20
CA ALA A 43 -10.42 3.12 3.25
C ALA A 43 -11.89 2.67 3.13
N PRO A 44 -12.21 1.75 2.21
CA PRO A 44 -13.51 1.13 2.21
C PRO A 44 -13.75 0.44 3.54
N ALA A 45 -15.02 0.35 3.95
CA ALA A 45 -15.39 -0.51 5.06
C ALA A 45 -14.87 -1.93 4.77
N ASP A 46 -14.34 -2.61 5.80
CA ASP A 46 -13.77 -3.96 5.69
C ASP A 46 -14.62 -4.86 4.79
N GLY A 47 -14.09 -5.20 3.61
CA GLY A 47 -14.72 -6.09 2.64
C GLY A 47 -15.28 -5.43 1.38
N GLU A 48 -15.28 -4.10 1.24
CA GLU A 48 -15.69 -3.47 -0.02
C GLU A 48 -14.52 -3.42 -1.02
N PRO A 49 -14.67 -3.98 -2.23
CA PRO A 49 -13.59 -4.10 -3.19
C PRO A 49 -13.08 -2.73 -3.63
N LEU A 50 -11.79 -2.50 -3.36
CA LEU A 50 -11.04 -1.33 -3.82
C LEU A 50 -10.95 -1.37 -5.35
N SER A 51 -11.80 -0.60 -6.04
CA SER A 51 -11.67 -0.48 -7.50
C SER A 51 -10.28 0.06 -7.86
N PRO A 52 -9.53 -0.59 -8.77
CA PRO A 52 -8.25 -0.07 -9.23
C PRO A 52 -8.42 1.36 -9.76
N PRO A 53 -7.39 2.23 -9.65
CA PRO A 53 -7.50 3.56 -10.23
C PRO A 53 -7.75 3.40 -11.74
N PRO A 54 -8.59 4.25 -12.37
CA PRO A 54 -8.77 4.23 -13.81
C PRO A 54 -7.41 4.38 -14.48
N GLY A 55 -7.11 3.43 -15.38
CA GLY A 55 -5.77 3.12 -15.88
C GLY A 55 -4.96 4.33 -16.34
N VAL A 56 -3.69 4.33 -15.92
CA VAL A 56 -2.62 5.17 -16.48
C VAL A 56 -1.83 4.38 -17.51
#